data_AF-Q8SNE6-F1
#
_entry.id   AF-Q8SNE6-F1
#
_cell.length_a   1.000
_cell.length_b   1.000
_cell.length_c   1.000
_cell.angle_alpha   90.00
_cell.angle_beta   90.00
_cell.angle_gamma   90.00
#
_symmetry.space_group_name_H-M   'P 1'
#
loop_
_entity.id
_entity.type
_entity.pdbx_description
1 polymer ?
#
loop_
_entity_poly.entity_id
_entity_poly.type
_entity_poly.pdbx_seq_one_letter_code
_entity_poly.pdbx_strand_id
1 'polypeptide(L)' 'ERVRFVARYIHNREQLLHFDSDVGYYVGDTPLGKPSADYWNSQPEILENARAA' A
#
# COMPACT_ATOMS: atom_id res chain seq x y z
N GLU A 1 -18.78 6.01 -12.77
CA GLU A 1 -17.43 6.27 -12.24
C GLU A 1 -17.22 5.36 -11.02
N ARG A 2 -16.13 4.59 -10.94
CA ARG A 2 -15.79 3.81 -9.73
C ARG A 2 -14.66 4.58 -9.03
N VAL A 3 -14.97 5.17 -7.88
CA VAL A 3 -13.96 5.80 -7.02
C VAL A 3 -13.11 4.67 -6.45
N ARG A 4 -11.78 4.77 -6.61
CA ARG A 4 -10.82 3.83 -6.01
C ARG A 4 -10.03 4.58 -4.95
N PHE A 5 -9.98 4.04 -3.75
CA PHE A 5 -9.05 4.51 -2.73
C PHE A 5 -7.62 4.17 -3.16
N VAL A 6 -6.72 5.15 -3.09
CA VAL A 6 -5.33 5.02 -3.48
C VAL A 6 -4.46 5.68 -2.42
N ALA A 7 -3.79 4.87 -1.60
CA ALA A 7 -2.73 5.34 -0.70
C ALA A 7 -1.37 5.12 -1.36
N ARG A 8 -0.54 6.16 -1.46
CA ARG A 8 0.80 6.12 -2.06
C ARG A 8 1.83 6.66 -1.09
N TYR A 9 2.99 6.00 -1.04
CA TYR A 9 4.12 6.43 -0.23
C TYR A 9 5.27 6.81 -1.14
N ILE A 10 5.61 8.10 -1.10
CA ILE A 10 6.53 8.73 -2.04
C ILE A 10 7.71 9.32 -1.26
N HIS A 11 8.92 8.99 -1.69
CA HIS A 11 10.16 9.55 -1.15
C HIS A 11 11.06 9.98 -2.31
N ASN A 12 11.68 11.16 -2.24
CA ASN A 12 12.53 11.71 -3.33
C ASN A 12 11.87 11.67 -4.72
N ARG A 13 10.54 11.89 -4.79
CA ARG A 13 9.70 11.80 -6.00
C ARG A 13 9.57 10.39 -6.60
N GLU A 14 10.09 9.37 -5.93
CA GLU A 14 9.88 7.97 -6.27
C GLU A 14 8.76 7.39 -5.39
N GLN A 15 7.78 6.75 -6.02
CA GLN A 15 6.77 5.98 -5.30
C GLN A 15 7.41 4.67 -4.86
N LEU A 16 7.47 4.44 -3.55
CA LEU A 16 8.07 3.25 -2.96
C LEU A 16 7.06 2.10 -2.86
N LEU A 17 5.82 2.41 -2.45
CA LEU A 17 4.72 1.46 -2.36
C LEU A 17 3.35 2.13 -2.44
N HIS A 18 2.32 1.35 -2.71
CA HIS A 18 0.93 1.77 -2.66
C HIS A 18 0.01 0.68 -2.11
N PHE A 19 -1.20 1.04 -1.66
CA PHE A 19 -2.27 0.07 -1.40
C PHE A 19 -3.06 -0.20 -2.69
N ASP A 20 -3.12 -1.46 -3.11
CA ASP A 20 -3.93 -1.89 -4.24
C ASP A 20 -5.26 -2.46 -3.72
N SER A 21 -6.36 -1.75 -4.00
CA SER A 21 -7.70 -2.16 -3.57
C SER A 21 -8.27 -3.34 -4.36
N ASP A 22 -7.77 -3.62 -5.57
CA ASP A 22 -8.17 -4.81 -6.32
C ASP A 22 -7.52 -6.09 -5.72
N VAL A 23 -6.35 -5.94 -5.08
CA VAL A 23 -5.61 -7.04 -4.43
C VAL A 23 -5.88 -7.10 -2.92
N GLY A 24 -6.18 -5.97 -2.29
CA GLY A 24 -6.40 -5.85 -0.85
C GLY A 24 -5.12 -5.87 -0.01
N TYR A 25 -3.99 -5.44 -0.58
CA TYR A 25 -2.67 -5.43 0.06
C TYR A 25 -1.83 -4.22 -0.36
N TYR A 26 -0.81 -3.90 0.44
CA TYR A 26 0.26 -3.00 0.03
C TYR A 26 1.21 -3.70 -0.94
N VAL A 27 1.57 -3.01 -2.02
CA VAL A 27 2.47 -3.46 -3.07
C VAL A 27 3.71 -2.57 -3.09
N GLY A 28 4.88 -3.17 -2.90
CA GLY A 28 6.16 -2.47 -3.07
C GLY A 28 6.47 -2.23 -4.54
N ASP A 29 6.48 -0.96 -4.95
CA ASP A 29 6.79 -0.53 -6.32
C ASP A 29 8.30 -0.48 -6.59
N THR A 30 9.10 -0.48 -5.53
CA THR A 30 10.57 -0.54 -5.60
C THR A 30 11.13 -1.58 -4.63
N PRO A 31 12.39 -2.04 -4.82
CA PRO A 31 13.06 -2.90 -3.86
C PRO A 31 13.10 -2.33 -2.44
N LEU A 32 13.16 -1.00 -2.29
CA LEU A 32 13.14 -0.33 -0.99
C LEU A 32 11.74 -0.29 -0.36
N GLY A 33 10.69 -0.22 -1.18
CA GLY A 33 9.31 -0.24 -0.67
C GLY A 33 8.80 -1.64 -0.32
N LYS A 34 9.37 -2.70 -0.89
CA LYS A 34 8.95 -4.08 -0.60
C LYS A 34 9.01 -4.45 0.89
N PRO A 35 10.12 -4.19 1.63
CA PRO A 35 10.16 -4.45 3.08
C PRO A 35 9.07 -3.70 3.86
N SER A 36 8.76 -2.46 3.47
CA SER A 36 7.69 -1.67 4.10
C SER A 36 6.29 -2.24 3.79
N ALA A 37 6.06 -2.67 2.54
CA ALA A 37 4.82 -3.33 2.13
C ALA A 37 4.61 -4.62 2.91
N ASP A 38 5.63 -5.48 2.98
CA ASP A 38 5.60 -6.74 3.72
C ASP A 38 5.33 -6.49 5.21
N TYR A 39 5.97 -5.47 5.80
CA TYR A 39 5.74 -5.07 7.18
C TYR A 39 4.30 -4.61 7.45
N TRP A 40 3.71 -3.80 6.58
CA TRP A 40 2.31 -3.37 6.76
C TRP A 40 1.30 -4.48 6.47
N ASN A 41 1.57 -5.33 5.50
CA ASN A 41 0.75 -6.51 5.21
C ASN A 41 0.77 -7.52 6.39
N SER A 42 1.82 -7.52 7.21
CA SER A 42 1.90 -8.33 8.43
C SER A 42 1.15 -7.76 9.63
N GLN A 43 0.64 -6.51 9.56
CA GLN A 43 -0.05 -5.82 10.64
C GLN A 43 -1.56 -5.79 10.38
N PRO A 44 -2.36 -6.65 11.06
CA PRO A 44 -3.78 -6.80 10.77
C PRO A 44 -4.57 -5.50 10.87
N GLU A 45 -4.30 -4.68 11.89
CA GLU A 45 -5.01 -3.42 12.11
C GLU A 45 -4.80 -2.43 10.94
N ILE A 46 -3.56 -2.30 10.47
CA ILE A 46 -3.22 -1.41 9.35
C ILE A 46 -3.84 -1.89 8.06
N LEU A 47 -3.76 -3.20 7.80
CA LEU A 47 -4.27 -3.81 6.58
C LEU A 47 -5.80 -3.75 6.50
N GLU A 48 -6.50 -4.04 7.60
CA GLU A 48 -7.96 -3.96 7.66
C GLU A 48 -8.46 -2.52 7.56
N ASN A 49 -7.75 -1.55 8.17
CA ASN A 49 -8.09 -0.14 8.02
C ASN A 49 -8.01 0.30 6.55
N ALA A 50 -6.95 -0.10 5.84
CA ALA A 50 -6.78 0.21 4.42
C ALA A 50 -7.85 -0.46 3.52
N ARG A 51 -8.27 -1.67 3.86
CA ARG A 51 -9.33 -2.41 3.14
C ARG A 51 -10.72 -1.80 3.33
N ALA A 52 -10.95 -1.11 4.45
CA ALA A 52 -12.23 -0.50 4.77
C ALA A 52 -12.40 0.94 4.24
N ALA A 53 -11.36 1.50 3.62
CA ALA A 53 -11.30 2.87 3.11
C ALA A 53 -11.97 3.08 1.73
#